data_AF-A0A382EUQ3-F1
#
_entry.id   AF-A0A382EUQ3-F1
#
_cell.length_a   1.000
_cell.length_b   1.000
_cell.length_c   1.000
_cell.angle_alpha   90.00
_cell.angle_beta   90.00
_cell.angle_gamma   90.00
#
_symmetry.space_group_name_H-M   'P 1'
#
loop_
_entity.id
_entity.type
_entity.pdbx_description
1 polymer ?
#
loop_
_entity_poly.entity_id
_entity_poly.type
_entity_poly.pdbx_seq_one_letter_code
_entity_poly.pdbx_strand_id
1 'polypeptide(L)'
;MHVTTQKNGNGIDLYTWATPNGRKVSIMLEELKLQYSVLPIDITKGEQYADEFLMISPNNKIPVIVDHENETHLMESGAILMYLANKTGKLMSPIGENYWKEMEWLMLQMGSIGPMLGQTHHFVKFNPGKSPYAEERYRKENIRIYGVL
;
A
#
# COMPACT_ATOMS: atom_id res chain seq x y z
N MET A 1 -6.74 -0.07 -24.63
CA MET A 1 -6.88 1.40 -24.70
C MET A 1 -5.53 1.97 -24.33
N HIS A 2 -4.93 2.79 -25.18
CA HIS A 2 -3.66 3.44 -24.85
C HIS A 2 -3.87 4.37 -23.64
N VAL A 3 -3.29 4.00 -22.50
CA VAL A 3 -3.14 4.91 -21.36
C VAL A 3 -2.02 5.88 -21.72
N THR A 4 -2.36 6.89 -22.52
CA THR A 4 -1.49 8.03 -22.76
C THR A 4 -1.71 9.01 -21.62
N THR A 5 -1.21 8.69 -20.44
CA THR A 5 -1.14 9.64 -19.33
C THR A 5 0.01 10.59 -19.62
N GLN A 6 -0.28 11.89 -19.60
CA GLN A 6 0.75 12.92 -19.65
C GLN A 6 1.74 12.62 -18.52
N LYS A 7 2.96 12.20 -18.89
CA LYS A 7 4.06 12.08 -17.95
C LYS A 7 4.22 13.44 -17.29
N ASN A 8 3.95 13.52 -15.99
CA ASN A 8 4.36 14.66 -15.20
C ASN A 8 5.88 14.64 -15.20
N GLY A 9 6.50 15.48 -16.03
CA GLY A 9 7.92 15.38 -16.37
C GLY A 9 8.88 15.37 -15.16
N ASN A 10 8.41 15.85 -14.00
CA ASN A 10 9.15 15.91 -12.74
C ASN A 10 8.33 15.43 -11.50
N GLY A 11 7.23 14.69 -11.69
CA GLY A 11 6.32 14.31 -10.58
C GLY A 11 6.39 12.83 -10.19
N ILE A 12 5.57 12.43 -9.22
CA ILE A 12 5.33 11.01 -8.90
C ILE A 12 4.06 10.54 -9.61
N ASP A 13 4.10 9.39 -10.27
CA ASP A 13 2.89 8.70 -10.69
C ASP A 13 2.49 7.66 -9.63
N LEU A 14 1.28 7.77 -9.09
CA LEU A 14 0.71 6.82 -8.13
C LEU A 14 -0.30 5.92 -8.83
N TYR A 15 0.07 4.66 -9.04
CA TYR A 15 -0.85 3.61 -9.49
C TYR A 15 -1.59 3.04 -8.29
N THR A 16 -2.90 3.27 -8.20
CA THR A 16 -3.68 2.96 -6.99
C THR A 16 -5.15 2.64 -7.25
N TRP A 17 -5.83 2.21 -6.20
CA TRP A 17 -7.28 2.04 -6.14
C TRP A 17 -7.79 2.38 -4.74
N ALA A 18 -9.11 2.52 -4.58
CA ALA A 18 -9.77 2.91 -3.33
C ALA A 18 -9.74 1.79 -2.26
N THR A 19 -8.55 1.40 -1.81
CA THR A 19 -8.30 0.36 -0.81
C THR A 19 -7.48 0.91 0.36
N PRO A 20 -7.43 0.22 1.52
CA PRO A 20 -6.58 0.63 2.62
C PRO A 20 -5.09 0.78 2.25
N ASN A 21 -4.52 -0.14 1.47
CA ASN A 21 -3.12 -0.03 1.04
C ASN A 21 -2.90 1.14 0.07
N GLY A 22 -3.84 1.36 -0.87
CA GLY A 22 -3.78 2.51 -1.77
C GLY A 22 -3.83 3.84 -1.03
N ARG A 23 -4.70 3.95 -0.02
CA ARG A 23 -4.84 5.16 0.81
C ARG A 23 -3.58 5.54 1.57
N LYS A 24 -2.77 4.56 2.02
CA LYS A 24 -1.50 4.86 2.74
C LYS A 24 -0.62 5.79 1.92
N VAL A 25 -0.41 5.47 0.64
CA VAL A 25 0.49 6.23 -0.22
C VAL A 25 -0.15 7.56 -0.64
N SER A 26 -1.46 7.59 -0.91
CA SER A 26 -2.16 8.86 -1.14
C SER A 26 -2.01 9.83 0.04
N ILE A 27 -2.26 9.36 1.27
CA ILE A 27 -2.10 10.17 2.49
C ILE A 27 -0.64 10.66 2.61
N MET A 28 0.34 9.78 2.40
CA MET A 28 1.76 10.15 2.47
C MET A 28 2.14 11.25 1.49
N LEU A 29 1.68 11.16 0.23
CA LEU A 29 1.97 12.18 -0.80
C LEU A 29 1.35 13.54 -0.44
N GLU A 30 0.12 13.54 0.08
CA GLU A 30 -0.57 14.75 0.54
C GLU A 30 0.15 15.39 1.76
N GLU A 31 0.49 14.59 2.78
CA GLU A 31 1.19 15.08 3.98
C GLU A 31 2.58 15.67 3.66
N LEU A 32 3.28 15.05 2.71
CA LEU A 32 4.57 15.54 2.23
C LEU A 32 4.47 16.72 1.25
N LYS A 33 3.26 17.02 0.75
CA LYS A 33 2.99 18.03 -0.28
C LYS A 33 3.79 17.79 -1.56
N LEU A 34 3.93 16.51 -1.95
CA LEU A 34 4.59 16.13 -3.19
C LEU A 34 3.63 16.26 -4.37
N GLN A 35 4.14 16.72 -5.51
CA GLN A 35 3.36 16.74 -6.74
C GLN A 35 3.25 15.31 -7.29
N TYR A 36 2.01 14.88 -7.56
CA TYR A 36 1.79 13.55 -8.11
C TYR A 36 0.56 13.48 -9.03
N SER A 37 0.56 12.49 -9.91
CA SER A 37 -0.60 12.08 -10.72
C SER A 37 -1.19 10.79 -10.17
N VAL A 38 -2.51 10.67 -10.18
CA VAL A 38 -3.20 9.42 -9.83
C VAL A 38 -3.52 8.64 -11.09
N LEU A 39 -3.04 7.40 -11.13
CA LEU A 39 -3.30 6.43 -12.20
C LEU A 39 -4.16 5.30 -11.61
N PRO A 40 -5.47 5.27 -11.90
CA PRO A 40 -6.33 4.23 -11.35
C PRO A 40 -6.00 2.87 -11.96
N ILE A 41 -5.92 1.84 -11.12
CA ILE A 41 -5.89 0.43 -11.51
C ILE A 41 -7.12 -0.24 -10.91
N ASP A 42 -8.14 -0.46 -11.74
CA ASP A 42 -9.39 -1.07 -11.32
C ASP A 42 -9.20 -2.57 -11.05
N ILE A 43 -8.89 -2.88 -9.79
CA ILE A 43 -8.64 -4.25 -9.36
C ILE A 43 -9.87 -5.15 -9.42
N THR A 44 -11.07 -4.57 -9.56
CA THR A 44 -12.31 -5.34 -9.72
C THR A 44 -12.48 -5.87 -11.14
N LYS A 45 -11.78 -5.27 -12.10
CA LYS A 45 -11.73 -5.70 -13.50
C LYS A 45 -10.46 -6.49 -13.85
N GLY A 46 -9.55 -6.67 -12.90
CA GLY A 46 -8.30 -7.40 -13.13
C GLY A 46 -7.22 -6.58 -13.86
N GLU A 47 -7.30 -5.26 -13.85
CA GLU A 47 -6.31 -4.40 -14.54
C GLU A 47 -4.88 -4.58 -14.00
N GLN A 48 -4.73 -5.06 -12.76
CA GLN A 48 -3.44 -5.41 -12.15
C GLN A 48 -2.73 -6.60 -12.82
N TYR A 49 -3.39 -7.28 -13.75
CA TYR A 49 -2.80 -8.38 -14.54
C TYR A 49 -2.39 -7.95 -15.95
N ALA A 50 -2.62 -6.70 -16.34
CA ALA A 50 -2.17 -6.20 -17.64
C ALA A 50 -0.64 -6.20 -17.70
N ASP A 51 -0.08 -6.58 -18.86
CA ASP A 51 1.37 -6.67 -19.06
C ASP A 51 2.08 -5.36 -18.70
N GLU A 52 1.48 -4.20 -19.02
CA GLU A 52 2.06 -2.90 -18.70
C GLU A 52 2.19 -2.66 -17.19
N PHE A 53 1.23 -3.12 -16.39
CA PHE A 53 1.29 -2.98 -14.94
C PHE A 53 2.26 -3.99 -14.31
N LEU A 54 2.32 -5.21 -14.86
CA LEU A 54 3.25 -6.25 -14.37
C LEU A 54 4.72 -5.87 -14.56
N MET A 55 5.04 -5.04 -15.55
CA MET A 55 6.39 -4.49 -15.73
C MET A 55 6.88 -3.67 -14.53
N ILE A 56 5.98 -3.00 -13.81
CA ILE A 56 6.31 -2.17 -12.63
C ILE A 56 5.90 -2.80 -11.30
N SER A 57 5.02 -3.81 -11.33
CA SER A 57 4.56 -4.55 -10.15
C SER A 57 4.39 -6.03 -10.48
N PRO A 58 5.49 -6.81 -10.45
CA PRO A 58 5.41 -8.25 -10.71
C PRO A 58 4.52 -8.98 -9.69
N ASN A 59 4.31 -8.40 -8.51
CA ASN A 59 3.38 -8.91 -7.49
C ASN A 59 1.90 -8.62 -7.80
N ASN A 60 1.56 -7.99 -8.94
CA ASN A 60 0.19 -7.68 -9.37
C ASN A 60 -0.65 -6.97 -8.29
N LYS A 61 -0.03 -6.14 -7.44
CA LYS A 61 -0.72 -5.42 -6.37
C LYS A 61 -0.45 -3.93 -6.46
N ILE A 62 -1.49 -3.17 -6.13
CA ILE A 62 -1.42 -1.75 -5.79
C ILE A 62 -1.11 -1.58 -4.29
N PRO A 63 -0.56 -0.42 -3.87
CA PRO A 63 -0.08 0.69 -4.68
C PRO A 63 1.29 0.44 -5.31
N VAL A 64 1.59 1.19 -6.36
CA VAL A 64 2.91 1.31 -7.01
C VAL A 64 3.16 2.79 -7.25
N ILE A 65 4.40 3.24 -7.10
CA ILE A 65 4.82 4.56 -7.55
C ILE A 65 5.85 4.47 -8.67
N VAL A 66 5.86 5.45 -9.57
CA VAL A 66 6.99 5.78 -10.44
C VAL A 66 7.43 7.19 -10.08
N ASP A 67 8.68 7.33 -9.66
CA ASP A 67 9.30 8.62 -9.37
C ASP A 67 10.18 9.01 -10.57
N HIS A 68 9.72 10.01 -11.34
CA HIS A 68 10.39 10.45 -12.56
C HIS A 68 11.69 11.22 -12.29
N GLU A 69 11.82 11.85 -11.12
CA GLU A 69 13.02 12.60 -10.74
C GLU A 69 14.18 11.65 -10.40
N ASN A 70 13.87 10.54 -9.74
CA ASN A 70 14.85 9.53 -9.32
C ASN A 70 14.94 8.33 -10.28
N GLU A 71 14.22 8.37 -11.40
CA GLU A 71 14.15 7.31 -12.42
C GLU A 71 13.91 5.91 -11.83
N THR A 72 13.00 5.82 -10.86
CA THR A 72 12.74 4.57 -10.11
C THR A 72 11.25 4.28 -9.99
N HIS A 73 10.91 3.01 -9.70
CA HIS A 73 9.57 2.60 -9.35
C HIS A 73 9.61 1.66 -8.14
N LEU A 74 8.59 1.75 -7.30
CA LEU A 74 8.49 0.95 -6.09
C LEU A 74 7.09 0.36 -5.94
N MET A 75 7.06 -0.92 -5.56
CA MET A 75 5.89 -1.63 -5.05
C MET A 75 5.98 -1.76 -3.52
N GLU A 76 4.96 -2.37 -2.91
CA GLU A 76 4.81 -2.57 -1.45
C GLU A 76 4.63 -1.25 -0.68
N SER A 77 3.43 -1.04 -0.13
CA SER A 77 3.07 0.24 0.51
C SER A 77 4.04 0.65 1.62
N GLY A 78 4.57 -0.28 2.41
CA GLY A 78 5.55 0.03 3.46
C GLY A 78 6.87 0.56 2.92
N ALA A 79 7.40 -0.06 1.85
CA ALA A 79 8.63 0.39 1.19
C ALA A 79 8.43 1.77 0.55
N ILE A 80 7.27 2.01 -0.07
CA ILE A 80 6.92 3.32 -0.64
C ILE A 80 6.88 4.41 0.44
N LEU A 81 6.26 4.15 1.60
CA LEU A 81 6.24 5.11 2.72
C LEU A 81 7.66 5.46 3.17
N MET A 82 8.52 4.46 3.39
CA MET A 82 9.91 4.68 3.80
C MET A 82 10.72 5.45 2.74
N TYR A 83 10.52 5.13 1.46
CA TYR A 83 11.16 5.82 0.35
C TYR A 83 10.80 7.31 0.31
N LEU A 84 9.50 7.64 0.39
CA LEU A 84 9.03 9.02 0.36
C LEU A 84 9.46 9.80 1.60
N ALA A 85 9.49 9.15 2.77
CA ALA A 85 10.00 9.73 4.00
C ALA A 85 11.49 10.07 3.87
N ASN A 86 12.30 9.13 3.35
CA ASN A 86 13.72 9.33 3.12
C ASN A 86 13.98 10.43 2.07
N LYS A 87 13.25 10.42 0.95
CA LYS A 87 13.37 11.43 -0.13
C LYS A 87 13.15 12.85 0.39
N THR A 88 12.27 13.02 1.38
CA THR A 88 11.88 14.35 1.89
C THR A 88 12.52 14.72 3.21
N GLY A 89 13.16 13.77 3.91
CA GLY A 89 13.67 13.95 5.27
C GLY A 89 12.56 14.20 6.31
N LYS A 90 11.34 13.71 6.06
CA LYS A 90 10.16 13.93 6.92
C LYS A 90 9.47 12.62 7.24
N LEU A 91 8.68 12.61 8.32
CA LEU A 91 7.81 11.50 8.74
C LEU A 91 8.53 10.17 9.03
N MET A 92 9.85 10.20 9.19
CA MET A 92 10.66 9.08 9.65
C MET A 92 11.88 9.64 10.39
N SER A 93 12.18 9.09 11.56
CA SER A 93 13.34 9.48 12.35
C SER A 93 14.65 9.04 11.66
N PRO A 94 15.78 9.75 11.87
CA PRO A 94 17.09 9.22 11.53
C PRO A 94 17.37 7.91 12.28
N ILE A 95 18.25 7.07 11.73
CA ILE A 95 18.63 5.78 12.34
C ILE A 95 19.07 6.00 13.79
N GLY A 96 18.36 5.36 14.71
CA GLY A 96 18.47 5.53 16.15
C GLY A 96 17.31 4.84 16.86
N GLU A 97 17.15 5.08 18.17
CA GLU A 97 16.12 4.41 18.98
C GLU A 97 14.70 4.64 18.43
N ASN A 98 14.36 5.89 18.06
CA ASN A 98 13.02 6.22 17.56
C ASN A 98 12.74 5.60 16.20
N TYR A 99 13.74 5.54 15.31
CA TYR A 99 13.61 4.86 14.01
C TYR A 99 13.21 3.40 14.20
N TRP A 100 13.86 2.68 15.12
CA TRP A 100 13.54 1.27 15.34
C TRP A 100 12.16 1.06 15.95
N LYS A 101 11.68 1.98 16.80
CA LYS A 101 10.28 1.97 17.27
C LYS A 101 9.30 2.21 16.12
N GLU A 102 9.56 3.17 15.24
CA GLU A 102 8.74 3.42 14.05
C GLU A 102 8.71 2.18 13.13
N MET A 103 9.86 1.55 12.91
CA MET A 103 9.97 0.35 12.07
C MET A 103 9.25 -0.85 12.70
N GLU A 104 9.29 -1.02 14.02
CA GLU A 104 8.54 -2.06 14.73
C GLU A 104 7.04 -1.95 14.41
N TRP A 105 6.47 -0.75 14.53
CA TRP A 105 5.05 -0.51 14.24
C TRP A 105 4.72 -0.61 12.75
N LEU A 106 5.58 -0.11 11.87
CA LEU A 106 5.39 -0.25 10.42
C LEU A 106 5.40 -1.73 10.00
N MET A 107 6.34 -2.52 10.53
CA MET A 107 6.43 -3.95 10.25
C MET A 107 5.28 -4.74 10.89
N LEU A 108 4.81 -4.36 12.08
CA LEU A 108 3.58 -4.91 12.66
C LEU A 108 2.38 -4.64 11.73
N GLN A 109 2.28 -3.44 11.19
CA GLN A 109 1.22 -3.08 10.24
C GLN A 109 1.30 -3.94 8.98
N MET A 110 2.49 -4.10 8.39
CA MET A 110 2.69 -4.83 7.13
C MET A 110 2.58 -6.35 7.30
N GLY A 111 3.06 -6.91 8.41
CA GLY A 111 3.10 -8.36 8.66
C GLY A 111 1.85 -8.91 9.34
N SER A 112 1.17 -8.12 10.17
CA SER A 112 0.05 -8.59 11.00
C SER A 112 -1.25 -7.87 10.68
N ILE A 113 -1.30 -6.54 10.85
CA ILE A 113 -2.57 -5.79 10.77
C ILE A 113 -3.16 -5.89 9.36
N GLY A 114 -2.41 -5.46 8.34
CA GLY A 114 -2.90 -5.47 6.96
C GLY A 114 -3.37 -6.86 6.51
N PRO A 115 -2.52 -7.89 6.60
CA PRO A 115 -2.88 -9.24 6.17
C PRO A 115 -4.07 -9.82 6.94
N MET A 116 -4.11 -9.73 8.27
CA MET A 116 -5.18 -10.36 9.07
C MET A 116 -6.53 -9.67 8.91
N LEU A 117 -6.55 -8.33 8.81
CA LEU A 117 -7.77 -7.61 8.48
C LEU A 117 -8.22 -7.90 7.04
N GLY A 118 -7.28 -8.11 6.11
CA GLY A 118 -7.57 -8.59 4.76
C GLY A 118 -8.29 -9.93 4.75
N GLN A 119 -7.83 -10.90 5.55
CA GLN A 119 -8.49 -12.20 5.68
C GLN A 119 -9.86 -12.08 6.37
N THR A 120 -9.99 -11.19 7.35
CA THR A 120 -11.29 -10.89 7.97
C THR A 120 -12.28 -10.36 6.93
N HIS A 121 -11.87 -9.43 6.06
CA HIS A 121 -12.73 -8.98 4.97
C HIS A 121 -13.10 -10.13 4.03
N HIS A 122 -12.15 -10.99 3.67
CA HIS A 122 -12.42 -12.10 2.76
C HIS A 122 -13.45 -13.08 3.32
N PHE A 123 -13.22 -13.64 4.50
CA PHE A 123 -14.04 -14.72 5.06
C PHE A 123 -15.28 -14.22 5.81
N VAL A 124 -15.17 -13.11 6.55
CA VAL A 124 -16.28 -12.63 7.40
C VAL A 124 -17.21 -11.68 6.64
N LYS A 125 -16.65 -10.80 5.78
CA LYS A 125 -17.46 -9.78 5.09
C LYS A 125 -17.93 -10.23 3.72
N PHE A 126 -17.03 -10.71 2.87
CA PHE A 126 -17.33 -10.99 1.46
C PHE A 126 -17.76 -12.43 1.19
N ASN A 127 -17.33 -13.39 2.01
CA ASN A 127 -17.64 -14.82 1.81
C ASN A 127 -18.16 -15.52 3.09
N PRO A 128 -19.15 -14.93 3.80
CA PRO A 128 -19.68 -15.54 5.02
C PRO A 128 -20.28 -16.93 4.76
N GLY A 129 -20.12 -17.83 5.72
CA GLY A 129 -20.61 -19.20 5.68
C GLY A 129 -19.76 -20.17 4.87
N LYS A 130 -18.71 -19.70 4.17
CA LYS A 130 -17.81 -20.60 3.42
C LYS A 130 -16.91 -21.43 4.31
N SER A 131 -16.55 -20.93 5.50
CA SER A 131 -15.76 -21.66 6.48
C SER A 131 -15.93 -21.09 7.89
N PRO A 132 -16.75 -21.73 8.75
CA PRO A 132 -16.91 -21.31 10.14
C PRO A 132 -15.58 -21.24 10.91
N TYR A 133 -14.64 -22.14 10.62
CA TYR A 133 -13.31 -22.13 11.23
C TYR A 133 -12.51 -20.88 10.84
N ALA A 134 -12.47 -20.54 9.55
CA ALA A 134 -11.73 -19.36 9.08
C ALA A 134 -12.32 -18.07 9.62
N GLU A 135 -13.65 -17.95 9.61
CA GLU A 135 -14.35 -16.79 10.16
C GLU A 135 -14.02 -16.58 11.65
N GLU A 136 -14.11 -17.65 12.45
CA GLU A 136 -13.81 -17.58 13.88
C GLU A 136 -12.33 -17.25 14.13
N ARG A 137 -11.42 -17.89 13.39
CA ARG A 137 -9.97 -17.64 13.48
C ARG A 137 -9.65 -16.17 13.21
N TYR A 138 -10.10 -15.62 12.08
CA TYR A 138 -9.76 -14.25 11.68
C TYR A 138 -10.51 -13.20 12.52
N ARG A 139 -11.73 -13.49 12.99
CA ARG A 139 -12.44 -12.61 13.94
C ARG A 139 -11.67 -12.50 15.26
N LYS A 140 -11.23 -13.61 15.84
CA LYS A 140 -10.44 -13.63 17.07
C LYS A 140 -9.11 -12.89 16.91
N GLU A 141 -8.40 -13.16 15.82
CA GLU A 141 -7.13 -12.49 15.56
C GLU A 141 -7.30 -10.99 15.35
N ASN A 142 -8.37 -10.56 14.67
CA ASN A 142 -8.68 -9.14 14.50
C ASN A 142 -8.93 -8.46 15.86
N ILE A 143 -9.73 -9.07 16.75
CA ILE A 143 -9.96 -8.55 18.11
C ILE A 143 -8.63 -8.44 18.89
N ARG A 144 -7.77 -9.46 18.80
CA ARG A 144 -6.45 -9.45 19.45
C ARG A 144 -5.59 -8.30 18.95
N ILE A 145 -5.52 -8.09 17.64
CA ILE A 145 -4.77 -7.00 17.01
C ILE A 145 -5.28 -5.63 17.47
N TYR A 146 -6.60 -5.43 17.50
CA TYR A 146 -7.18 -4.20 18.02
C TYR A 146 -6.91 -3.97 19.51
N GLY A 147 -6.62 -5.01 20.29
CA GLY A 147 -6.20 -4.86 21.69
C GLY A 147 -4.73 -4.47 21.88
N VAL A 148 -3.93 -4.46 20.79
CA VAL A 148 -2.53 -3.98 20.79
C VAL A 148 -2.46 -2.49 20.43
N LEU A 149 -3.43 -2.00 19.65
CA LEU A 149 -3.56 -0.59 19.23
C LEU A 149 -4.21 0.26 20.33
#